data_AF-A0A257PJK7-F1
#
_entry.id   AF-A0A257PJK7-F1
#
_cell.length_a   1.000
_cell.length_b   1.000
_cell.length_c   1.000
_cell.angle_alpha   90.00
_cell.angle_beta   90.00
_cell.angle_gamma   90.00
#
_symmetry.space_group_name_H-M   'P 1'
#
loop_
_entity.id
_entity.type
_entity.pdbx_description
1 polymer ?
#
loop_
_entity_poly.entity_id
_entity_poly.type
_entity_poly.pdbx_seq_one_letter_code
_entity_poly.pdbx_strand_id
1 'polypeptide(L)'
;PDWSVQLFRDEAEGYHLNLTSPQPSWFVWWTPAAAPECDDPRHAPEGLPSIQAVTLSYNEAARWMDAGETIEIAPLPAAVANWLAEFAALHYKPEPRKRRRPQSFLAPGERDVSGGNAPPAEGGGDDPPACCL
;
A
#
# COMPACT_ATOMS: atom_id res chain seq x y z
N PRO A 1 14.07 -26.86 11.36
CA PRO A 1 14.35 -25.47 11.78
C PRO A 1 15.44 -24.90 10.87
N ASP A 2 15.04 -24.45 9.67
CA ASP A 2 15.92 -23.88 8.63
C ASP A 2 15.10 -22.84 7.84
N TRP A 3 14.60 -21.82 8.53
CA TRP A 3 13.82 -20.76 7.90
C TRP A 3 14.75 -19.87 7.07
N SER A 4 14.62 -19.94 5.75
CA SER A 4 15.35 -19.07 4.82
C SER A 4 14.49 -17.86 4.46
N VAL A 5 15.12 -16.69 4.38
CA VAL A 5 14.49 -15.47 3.86
C VAL A 5 14.98 -15.21 2.45
N GLN A 6 14.04 -14.95 1.54
CA GLN A 6 14.30 -14.64 0.13
C GLN A 6 13.88 -13.20 -0.16
N LEU A 7 14.62 -12.53 -1.04
CA LEU A 7 14.32 -11.17 -1.47
C LEU A 7 13.72 -11.17 -2.87
N PHE A 8 12.63 -10.45 -3.05
CA PHE A 8 11.91 -10.34 -4.32
C PHE A 8 11.96 -8.90 -4.84
N ARG A 9 12.07 -8.73 -6.16
CA ARG A 9 12.32 -7.40 -6.77
C ARG A 9 11.09 -6.49 -6.72
N ASP A 10 9.91 -7.07 -6.79
CA ASP A 10 8.63 -6.38 -6.63
C ASP A 10 8.43 -5.83 -5.21
N GLU A 11 9.05 -6.46 -4.21
CA GLU A 11 9.06 -5.98 -2.82
C GLU A 11 10.17 -4.95 -2.49
N ALA A 12 10.92 -4.48 -3.50
CA ALA A 12 12.04 -3.55 -3.29
C ALA A 12 11.63 -2.24 -2.61
N GLU A 13 10.42 -1.74 -2.86
CA GLU A 13 9.86 -0.59 -2.14
C GLU A 13 9.62 -0.91 -0.66
N GLY A 14 9.06 -2.08 -0.35
CA GLY A 14 8.82 -2.52 1.02
C GLY A 14 10.13 -2.66 1.81
N TYR A 15 11.20 -3.13 1.17
CA TYR A 15 12.53 -3.17 1.79
C TYR A 15 13.10 -1.77 2.04
N HIS A 16 12.94 -0.84 1.09
CA HIS A 16 13.35 0.54 1.26
C HIS A 16 12.61 1.21 2.43
N LEU A 17 11.30 0.98 2.56
CA LEU A 17 10.50 1.48 3.67
C LEU A 17 10.96 0.91 5.02
N ASN A 18 11.30 -0.38 5.08
CA ASN A 18 11.85 -0.97 6.31
C ASN A 18 13.18 -0.31 6.70
N LEU A 19 14.10 -0.15 5.73
CA LEU A 19 15.42 0.46 5.97
C LEU A 19 15.38 1.95 6.34
N THR A 20 14.38 2.68 5.87
CA THR A 20 14.19 4.12 6.16
C THR A 20 13.33 4.37 7.40
N SER A 21 12.79 3.32 8.00
CA SER A 21 12.09 3.41 9.29
C SER A 21 13.05 3.76 10.44
N PRO A 22 12.56 4.28 11.57
CA PRO A 22 13.40 4.56 12.73
C PRO A 22 14.15 3.33 13.27
N GLN A 23 13.59 2.13 13.09
CA GLN A 23 14.19 0.87 13.50
C GLN A 23 13.87 -0.23 12.48
N PRO A 24 14.80 -0.53 11.54
CA PRO A 24 14.64 -1.65 10.62
C PRO A 24 14.41 -2.95 11.40
N SER A 25 13.43 -3.74 10.97
CA SER A 25 12.91 -4.87 11.74
C SER A 25 12.55 -6.09 10.89
N TRP A 26 12.69 -7.26 11.51
CA TRP A 26 12.16 -8.53 11.05
C TRP A 26 10.68 -8.55 11.35
N PHE A 27 9.90 -9.03 10.39
CA PHE A 27 8.48 -9.28 10.59
C PHE A 27 8.25 -10.78 10.55
N VAL A 28 7.88 -11.34 11.69
CA VAL A 28 7.69 -12.77 11.87
C VAL A 28 6.21 -13.02 12.04
N TRP A 29 5.57 -13.58 11.02
CA TRP A 29 4.21 -14.09 11.15
C TRP A 29 4.26 -15.44 11.84
N TRP A 30 3.51 -15.55 12.93
CA TRP A 30 3.35 -16.78 13.66
C TRP A 30 1.89 -17.01 14.05
N THR A 31 1.56 -18.27 14.29
CA THR A 31 0.25 -18.71 14.73
C THR A 31 0.37 -19.21 16.18
N PRO A 32 -0.42 -18.67 17.12
CA PRO A 32 -0.49 -19.20 18.46
C PRO A 32 -1.11 -20.60 18.48
N ALA A 33 -0.71 -21.39 19.47
CA ALA A 33 -1.36 -22.65 19.76
C ALA A 33 -2.80 -22.40 20.23
N ALA A 34 -3.75 -23.22 19.77
CA ALA A 34 -5.11 -23.18 20.29
C ALA A 34 -5.11 -23.53 21.78
N ALA A 35 -5.78 -22.71 22.58
CA ALA A 35 -6.21 -23.17 23.91
C ALA A 35 -7.25 -24.29 23.75
N PRO A 36 -7.39 -25.23 24.70
CA PRO A 36 -8.29 -26.38 24.57
C PRO A 36 -9.73 -26.00 24.23
N GLU A 37 -10.19 -24.81 24.64
CA GLU A 37 -11.53 -24.30 24.39
C GLU A 37 -11.62 -23.28 23.23
N CYS A 38 -10.54 -23.06 22.49
CA CYS A 38 -10.47 -22.07 21.41
C CYS A 38 -10.73 -22.72 20.03
N ASP A 39 -11.84 -22.34 19.39
CA ASP A 39 -12.23 -22.79 18.03
C ASP A 39 -11.94 -21.72 16.96
N ASP A 40 -10.97 -20.83 17.20
CA ASP A 40 -10.57 -19.84 16.19
C ASP A 40 -9.68 -20.52 15.13
N PRO A 41 -10.09 -20.56 13.85
CA PRO A 41 -9.38 -21.27 12.79
C PRO A 41 -7.99 -20.68 12.48
N ARG A 42 -7.65 -19.51 13.03
CA ARG A 42 -6.32 -18.90 12.92
C ARG A 42 -5.31 -19.45 13.92
N HIS A 43 -5.75 -20.29 14.85
CA HIS A 43 -4.87 -20.99 15.80
C HIS A 43 -4.47 -22.35 15.26
N ALA A 44 -3.26 -22.79 15.60
CA ALA A 44 -2.82 -24.12 15.25
C ALA A 44 -3.57 -25.14 16.15
N PRO A 45 -4.13 -26.22 15.58
CA PRO A 45 -4.78 -27.26 16.38
C PRO A 45 -3.76 -27.86 17.34
N GLU A 46 -4.02 -27.73 18.65
CA GLU A 46 -3.23 -28.14 19.82
C GLU A 46 -1.70 -28.34 19.62
N GLY A 47 -0.87 -27.53 20.29
CA GLY A 47 0.58 -27.75 20.22
C GLY A 47 1.42 -26.55 20.66
N LEU A 48 2.62 -26.43 20.07
CA LEU A 48 3.47 -25.25 20.22
C LEU A 48 3.14 -24.21 19.14
N PRO A 49 3.40 -22.91 19.41
CA PRO A 49 3.32 -21.88 18.38
C PRO A 49 4.11 -22.23 17.12
N SER A 50 3.57 -21.91 15.95
CA SER A 50 4.21 -22.19 14.66
C SER A 50 4.51 -20.90 13.92
N ILE A 51 5.76 -20.74 13.47
CA ILE A 51 6.12 -19.68 12.53
C ILE A 51 5.50 -20.02 11.17
N GLN A 52 4.85 -19.05 10.54
CA GLN A 52 4.25 -19.19 9.21
C GLN A 52 5.19 -18.63 8.14
N ALA A 53 5.73 -17.43 8.37
CA ALA A 53 6.64 -16.77 7.44
C ALA A 53 7.50 -15.73 8.15
N VAL A 54 8.63 -15.38 7.52
CA VAL A 54 9.50 -14.27 7.94
C VAL A 54 9.76 -13.40 6.73
N THR A 55 9.55 -12.09 6.86
CA THR A 55 9.86 -11.12 5.81
C THR A 55 10.65 -9.91 6.33
N LEU A 56 11.31 -9.25 5.39
CA LEU A 56 11.94 -7.94 5.55
C LEU A 56 11.15 -6.83 4.84
N SER A 57 10.08 -7.17 4.11
CA SER A 57 9.23 -6.20 3.43
C SER A 57 8.24 -5.58 4.41
N TYR A 58 8.26 -4.26 4.49
CA TYR A 58 7.24 -3.52 5.23
C TYR A 58 5.83 -3.71 4.62
N ASN A 59 5.73 -3.84 3.29
CA ASN A 59 4.45 -3.99 2.59
C ASN A 59 3.80 -5.34 2.86
N GLU A 60 4.57 -6.43 2.82
CA GLU A 60 4.08 -7.76 3.19
C GLU A 60 3.63 -7.80 4.66
N ALA A 61 4.43 -7.24 5.56
CA ALA A 61 4.08 -7.15 6.97
C ALA A 61 2.78 -6.36 7.20
N ALA A 62 2.62 -5.21 6.52
CA ALA A 62 1.39 -4.43 6.57
C ALA A 62 0.18 -5.24 6.10
N ARG A 63 0.32 -5.98 4.99
CA ARG A 63 -0.74 -6.84 4.47
C ARG A 63 -1.15 -7.93 5.45
N TRP A 64 -0.19 -8.53 6.16
CA TRP A 64 -0.50 -9.53 7.18
C TRP A 64 -1.19 -8.92 8.41
N MET A 65 -0.74 -7.75 8.86
CA MET A 65 -1.40 -7.02 9.95
C MET A 65 -2.84 -6.61 9.59
N ASP A 66 -3.07 -6.14 8.36
CA ASP A 66 -4.41 -5.80 7.86
C ASP A 66 -5.33 -7.03 7.75
N ALA A 67 -4.76 -8.22 7.50
CA ALA A 67 -5.47 -9.49 7.54
C ALA A 67 -5.78 -10.00 8.96
N GLY A 68 -5.28 -9.32 10.00
CA GLY A 68 -5.47 -9.70 11.39
C GLY A 68 -4.58 -10.85 11.85
N GLU A 69 -3.43 -11.05 11.18
CA GLU A 69 -2.44 -12.05 11.55
C GLU A 69 -1.56 -11.60 12.72
N THR A 70 -0.99 -12.56 13.45
CA THR A 70 -0.09 -12.26 14.58
C THR A 70 1.33 -12.09 14.09
N ILE A 71 1.83 -10.84 14.17
CA ILE A 71 3.18 -10.46 13.72
C ILE A 71 4.03 -10.06 14.91
N GLU A 72 5.21 -10.67 15.03
CA GLU A 72 6.28 -10.23 15.93
C GLU A 72 7.25 -9.31 15.17
N ILE A 73 7.62 -8.18 15.79
CA ILE A 73 8.54 -7.19 15.22
C ILE A 73 9.84 -7.22 16.02
N ALA A 74 10.93 -7.65 15.39
CA ALA A 74 12.24 -7.77 16.05
C ALA A 74 13.31 -6.93 15.34
N PRO A 75 14.19 -6.20 16.05
CA PRO A 75 15.20 -5.35 15.40
C PRO A 75 16.13 -6.11 14.45
N LEU A 76 16.50 -5.49 13.32
CA LEU A 76 17.45 -6.06 12.38
C LEU A 76 18.89 -5.92 12.88
N PRO A 77 19.68 -7.01 12.86
CA PRO A 77 21.13 -6.91 12.98
C PRO A 77 21.73 -6.10 11.83
N ALA A 78 22.77 -5.31 12.12
CA ALA A 78 23.40 -4.43 11.13
C ALA A 78 23.87 -5.16 9.86
N ALA A 79 24.40 -6.38 9.99
CA ALA A 79 24.83 -7.17 8.84
C ALA A 79 23.68 -7.48 7.87
N VAL A 80 22.49 -7.77 8.41
CA VAL A 80 21.28 -8.06 7.61
C VAL A 80 20.74 -6.78 6.99
N ALA A 81 20.74 -5.68 7.75
CA ALA A 81 20.33 -4.37 7.24
C ALA A 81 21.22 -3.92 6.07
N ASN A 82 22.53 -4.12 6.16
CA ASN A 82 23.47 -3.82 5.09
C ASN A 82 23.21 -4.69 3.85
N TRP A 83 23.01 -6.00 4.03
CA TRP A 83 22.66 -6.91 2.94
C TRP A 83 21.34 -6.52 2.24
N LEU A 84 20.31 -6.17 3.03
CA LEU A 84 19.03 -5.68 2.51
C LEU A 84 19.20 -4.35 1.75
N ALA A 85 20.07 -3.46 2.25
CA ALA A 85 20.35 -2.17 1.63
C ALA A 85 21.04 -2.32 0.27
N GLU A 86 21.98 -3.26 0.13
CA GLU A 86 22.60 -3.58 -1.15
C GLU A 86 21.56 -4.05 -2.18
N PHE A 87 20.66 -4.95 -1.77
CA PHE A 87 19.58 -5.41 -2.64
C PHE A 87 18.61 -4.28 -3.02
N ALA A 88 18.18 -3.48 -2.03
CA ALA A 88 17.27 -2.37 -2.25
C ALA A 88 17.90 -1.30 -3.18
N ALA A 89 19.18 -0.99 -3.02
CA ALA A 89 19.88 -0.03 -3.89
C ALA A 89 19.89 -0.46 -5.37
N LEU A 90 19.93 -1.76 -5.65
CA LEU A 90 19.92 -2.31 -7.01
C LEU A 90 18.53 -2.36 -7.66
N HIS A 91 17.49 -2.54 -6.84
CA HIS A 91 16.16 -2.87 -7.34
C HIS A 91 15.09 -1.81 -7.08
N TYR A 92 15.27 -0.95 -6.08
CA TYR A 92 14.34 0.13 -5.78
C TYR A 92 14.49 1.26 -6.79
N LYS A 93 13.44 1.47 -7.60
CA LYS A 93 13.35 2.60 -8.53
C LYS A 93 12.18 3.47 -8.08
N PRO A 94 12.43 4.56 -7.33
CA PRO A 94 11.35 5.43 -6.88
C PRO A 94 10.61 5.97 -8.10
N GLU A 95 9.29 5.81 -8.13
CA GLU A 95 8.50 6.47 -9.15
C GLU A 95 8.73 7.99 -9.04
N PRO A 96 9.01 8.69 -10.16
CA PRO A 96 9.17 10.12 -10.13
C PRO A 96 7.88 10.76 -9.59
N ARG A 97 7.91 11.26 -8.35
CA ARG A 97 6.78 11.94 -7.72
C ARG A 97 6.34 13.09 -8.63
N LYS A 98 5.23 12.88 -9.36
CA LYS A 98 4.59 13.94 -10.14
C LYS A 98 4.04 14.97 -9.16
N ARG A 99 4.77 16.06 -8.94
CA ARG A 99 4.27 17.22 -8.22
C ARG A 99 3.06 17.76 -8.97
N ARG A 100 1.85 17.43 -8.50
CA ARG A 100 0.62 18.11 -8.93
C ARG A 100 0.73 19.54 -8.42
N ARG A 101 0.85 20.52 -9.33
CA ARG A 101 0.78 21.93 -8.95
C ARG A 101 -0.60 22.16 -8.31
N PRO A 102 -0.69 22.75 -7.11
CA PRO A 102 -1.97 23.13 -6.55
C PRO A 102 -2.71 24.03 -7.54
N GLN A 103 -4.02 23.80 -7.76
CA GLN A 103 -4.83 24.60 -8.67
C GLN A 103 -4.89 26.09 -8.30
N SER A 104 -4.48 26.44 -7.07
CA SER A 104 -4.30 27.84 -6.63
C SER A 104 -3.17 28.58 -7.34
N PHE A 105 -2.30 27.89 -8.08
CA PHE A 105 -1.25 28.48 -8.91
C PHE A 105 -1.68 28.66 -10.38
N LEU A 106 -2.92 28.33 -10.74
CA LEU A 106 -3.48 28.61 -12.06
C LEU A 106 -4.14 29.99 -12.05
N ALA A 107 -3.94 30.77 -13.11
CA ALA A 107 -4.60 32.07 -13.23
C ALA A 107 -6.14 31.88 -13.35
N PRO A 108 -6.97 32.85 -12.92
CA PRO A 108 -8.42 32.68 -12.91
C PRO A 108 -9.06 32.15 -14.20
N GLY A 109 -8.51 32.48 -15.37
CA GLY A 109 -9.02 32.03 -16.69
C GLY A 109 -8.59 30.63 -17.14
N GLU A 110 -7.65 29.98 -16.44
CA GLU A 110 -7.22 28.61 -16.75
C GLU A 110 -8.04 27.55 -15.98
N ARG A 111 -8.91 27.98 -15.06
CA ARG A 111 -9.73 27.08 -14.23
C ARG A 111 -10.95 26.50 -14.97
N ASP A 112 -11.42 27.18 -16.01
CA ASP A 112 -12.72 26.89 -16.64
C ASP A 112 -12.62 26.03 -17.91
N VAL A 113 -11.41 25.66 -18.37
CA VAL A 113 -11.23 24.83 -19.59
C VAL A 113 -11.26 23.33 -19.25
N SER A 114 -12.33 22.89 -18.59
CA SER A 114 -12.67 21.48 -18.42
C SER A 114 -14.19 21.34 -18.39
N GLY A 115 -14.85 21.85 -19.43
CA GLY A 115 -16.29 21.73 -19.62
C GLY A 115 -16.67 21.91 -21.09
N GLY A 116 -16.84 20.78 -21.79
CA GLY A 116 -17.75 20.58 -22.93
C GLY A 116 -17.89 21.65 -24.01
N ASN A 117 -17.32 21.36 -25.17
CA ASN A 117 -17.71 21.88 -26.48
C ASN A 117 -19.24 21.78 -26.71
N ALA A 118 -19.92 22.90 -26.96
CA ALA A 118 -21.24 22.93 -27.58
C ALA A 118 -21.25 24.04 -28.65
N PRO A 119 -21.75 23.78 -29.87
CA PRO A 119 -21.80 24.79 -30.92
C PRO A 119 -22.92 25.82 -30.61
N PRO A 120 -22.83 27.05 -31.14
CA PRO A 120 -23.88 28.04 -30.94
C PRO A 120 -25.08 27.72 -31.84
N ALA A 121 -26.28 27.77 -31.27
CA ALA A 121 -27.54 27.81 -32.04
C ALA A 121 -27.98 29.28 -32.17
N GLU A 122 -28.16 29.72 -33.41
CA GLU A 122 -28.67 31.03 -33.77
C GLU A 122 -30.17 31.17 -33.47
N GLY A 123 -30.61 32.41 -33.21
CA GLY A 123 -31.91 32.73 -32.63
C GLY A 123 -33.08 32.90 -33.59
N GLY A 124 -34.24 33.20 -33.01
CA GLY A 124 -35.35 33.87 -33.67
C GLY A 124 -36.74 33.31 -33.33
N GLY A 125 -37.64 34.18 -32.86
CA GLY A 125 -39.09 34.02 -33.07
C GLY A 125 -39.96 34.08 -31.82
N ASP A 126 -40.75 35.14 -31.74
CA ASP A 126 -41.78 35.49 -30.74
C ASP A 126 -43.17 34.95 -31.15
N ASP A 127 -44.13 35.00 -30.20
CA ASP A 127 -45.60 34.83 -30.27
C ASP A 127 -46.26 33.44 -30.03
N PRO A 128 -47.51 33.39 -29.46
CA PRO A 128 -47.90 32.50 -28.36
C PRO A 128 -49.23 31.75 -28.69
N PRO A 129 -50.17 31.55 -27.74
CA PRO A 129 -50.40 30.32 -27.01
C PRO A 129 -51.57 29.48 -27.57
N ALA A 130 -51.58 28.17 -27.29
CA ALA A 130 -52.80 27.38 -27.36
C ALA A 130 -52.81 26.27 -26.29
N CYS A 131 -53.78 26.38 -25.38
CA CYS A 131 -54.28 25.30 -24.56
C CYS A 131 -54.69 24.09 -25.41
N CYS A 132 -54.59 22.87 -24.85
CA CYS A 132 -55.71 21.92 -24.68
C CYS A 132 -55.22 20.46 -24.53
N LEU A 133 -55.83 19.81 -23.52
CA LEU A 133 -55.98 18.37 -23.24
C LEU A 133 -54.86 17.66 -22.47
#